data_AF-A0A2G9NQ84-F1
#
_entry.id   AF-A0A2G9NQ84-F1
#
_cell.length_a   1.000
_cell.length_b   1.000
_cell.length_c   1.000
_cell.angle_alpha   90.00
_cell.angle_beta   90.00
_cell.angle_gamma   90.00
#
_symmetry.space_group_name_H-M   'P 1'
#
loop_
_entity.id
_entity.type
_entity.pdbx_description
1 polymer ?
#
loop_
_entity_poly.entity_id
_entity_poly.type
_entity_poly.pdbx_seq_one_letter_code
_entity_poly.pdbx_strand_id
1 'polypeptide(L)'
;MNKQLISLLIFTLLSIIILSTGFVLAQSTVDLGTSDNFVILSKAGISTTGTTDIVGNIGISPASATFITGFGLIADASNQFSKSSLVSGQIYAADYTPPTPVIMTTAISDMQIAYNDASGRTLPDYTELGAGNIGGMTLKPGLYKWSTAVIIPSDVTLLGNSTDIWIFQIAQTLDISSGKHIILQGGVQSKNIFLNSHPFRH
;
A
#
# COMPACT_ATOMS: atom_id res chain seq x y z
N MET A 1 -50.99 -33.11 58.00
CA MET A 1 -51.93 -32.15 57.40
C MET A 1 -51.32 -30.75 57.57
N ASN A 2 -51.20 -29.98 56.47
CA ASN A 2 -50.65 -28.60 56.33
C ASN A 2 -49.14 -28.44 56.57
N LYS A 3 -48.22 -28.32 55.60
CA LYS A 3 -48.05 -27.38 54.46
C LYS A 3 -48.14 -25.90 54.87
N GLN A 4 -46.98 -25.31 55.21
CA GLN A 4 -46.76 -23.85 55.23
C GLN A 4 -45.35 -23.54 54.69
N LEU A 5 -45.34 -22.86 53.55
CA LEU A 5 -44.36 -21.92 52.98
C LEU A 5 -42.85 -22.25 53.01
N ILE A 6 -42.34 -22.70 51.85
CA ILE A 6 -40.98 -22.42 51.40
C ILE A 6 -41.10 -21.42 50.25
N SER A 7 -40.70 -20.17 50.52
CA SER A 7 -40.66 -19.08 49.55
C SER A 7 -39.57 -19.34 48.51
N LEU A 8 -39.97 -19.50 47.25
CA LEU A 8 -39.09 -19.70 46.11
C LEU A 8 -38.76 -18.34 45.48
N LEU A 9 -37.60 -17.76 45.83
CA LEU A 9 -37.06 -16.59 45.15
C LEU A 9 -36.44 -17.05 43.81
N ILE A 10 -37.16 -16.81 42.72
CA ILE A 10 -36.68 -16.98 41.36
C ILE A 10 -35.84 -15.74 41.00
N PHE A 11 -34.52 -15.87 40.96
CA PHE A 11 -33.64 -14.89 40.32
C PHE A 11 -33.61 -15.15 38.81
N THR A 12 -34.39 -14.40 38.03
CA THR A 12 -34.18 -14.34 36.58
C THR A 12 -33.01 -13.41 36.28
N LEU A 13 -31.88 -13.99 35.87
CA LEU A 13 -30.72 -13.25 35.36
C LEU A 13 -31.05 -12.75 33.95
N LEU A 14 -31.27 -11.45 33.79
CA LEU A 14 -31.40 -10.81 32.49
C LEU A 14 -29.99 -10.61 31.91
N SER A 15 -29.59 -11.45 30.96
CA SER A 15 -28.35 -11.26 30.20
C SER A 15 -28.51 -10.06 29.26
N ILE A 16 -27.84 -8.96 29.56
CA ILE A 16 -27.68 -7.85 28.62
C ILE A 16 -26.73 -8.32 27.52
N ILE A 17 -27.28 -8.60 26.34
CA ILE A 17 -26.49 -8.77 25.12
C ILE A 17 -26.07 -7.36 24.69
N ILE A 18 -24.84 -6.97 25.01
CA ILE A 18 -24.25 -5.77 24.42
C ILE A 18 -23.90 -6.13 22.98
N LEU A 19 -24.75 -5.75 22.01
CA LEU A 19 -24.34 -5.68 20.61
C LEU A 19 -23.28 -4.58 20.52
N SER A 20 -22.00 -4.94 20.54
CA SER A 20 -20.95 -4.01 20.12
C SER A 20 -21.06 -3.86 18.61
N THR A 21 -21.81 -2.88 18.14
CA THR A 21 -21.67 -2.43 16.76
C THR A 21 -20.30 -1.77 16.65
N GLY A 22 -19.29 -2.52 16.19
CA GLY A 22 -18.00 -1.94 15.83
C GLY A 22 -18.24 -0.89 14.75
N PHE A 23 -17.91 0.37 15.05
CA PHE A 23 -17.84 1.39 14.01
C PHE A 23 -16.60 1.09 13.17
N VAL A 24 -16.79 0.62 11.94
CA VAL A 24 -15.72 0.61 10.94
C VAL A 24 -15.60 2.04 10.45
N LEU A 25 -14.54 2.75 10.88
CA LEU A 25 -14.25 4.07 10.34
C LEU A 25 -13.71 3.89 8.92
N ALA A 26 -14.29 4.59 7.96
CA ALA A 26 -13.76 4.61 6.60
C ALA A 26 -12.31 5.13 6.64
N GLN A 27 -11.40 4.37 6.05
CA GLN A 27 -9.99 4.74 6.02
C GLN A 27 -9.80 5.99 5.17
N SER A 28 -9.10 7.01 5.69
CA SER A 28 -8.70 8.16 4.89
C SER A 28 -7.63 7.77 3.88
N THR A 29 -7.62 8.43 2.72
CA THR A 29 -6.52 8.26 1.74
C THR A 29 -5.17 8.62 2.35
N VAL A 30 -4.09 8.06 1.79
CA VAL A 30 -2.72 8.53 2.03
C VAL A 30 -2.42 9.63 1.03
N ASP A 31 -1.90 10.76 1.49
CA ASP A 31 -1.49 11.86 0.61
C ASP A 31 -0.07 11.61 0.11
N LEU A 32 0.09 11.46 -1.21
CA LEU A 32 1.36 11.21 -1.86
C LEU A 32 2.13 12.52 -2.17
N GLY A 33 1.50 13.68 -2.01
CA GLY A 33 2.11 14.96 -2.38
C GLY A 33 2.64 14.95 -3.81
N THR A 34 3.86 15.45 -4.00
CA THR A 34 4.49 15.48 -5.34
C THR A 34 4.99 14.12 -5.82
N SER A 35 5.04 13.10 -4.96
CA SER A 35 5.41 11.74 -5.37
C SER A 35 4.35 11.09 -6.29
N ASP A 36 3.10 11.56 -6.24
CA ASP A 36 2.01 11.13 -7.14
C ASP A 36 2.30 11.39 -8.63
N ASN A 37 3.22 12.31 -8.93
CA ASN A 37 3.63 12.61 -10.31
C ASN A 37 4.52 11.51 -10.93
N PHE A 38 4.91 10.50 -10.15
CA PHE A 38 5.84 9.44 -10.54
C PHE A 38 5.21 8.06 -10.37
N VAL A 39 5.30 7.23 -11.42
CA VAL A 39 4.87 5.83 -11.34
C VAL A 39 5.96 4.92 -10.76
N ILE A 40 7.22 5.35 -10.81
CA ILE A 40 8.33 4.72 -10.12
C ILE A 40 9.21 5.81 -9.51
N LEU A 41 9.35 5.81 -8.19
CA LEU A 41 10.20 6.73 -7.46
C LEU A 41 11.10 5.93 -6.50
N SER A 42 12.40 6.15 -6.53
CA SER A 42 13.37 5.38 -5.74
C SER A 42 14.51 6.25 -5.22
N LYS A 43 15.11 5.87 -4.09
CA LYS A 43 16.28 6.57 -3.57
C LYS A 43 17.61 6.10 -4.15
N ALA A 44 17.70 4.82 -4.50
CA ALA A 44 18.97 4.14 -4.74
C ALA A 44 19.21 3.78 -6.21
N GLY A 45 18.15 3.54 -6.98
CA GLY A 45 18.28 3.13 -8.38
C GLY A 45 17.01 2.48 -8.92
N ILE A 46 16.98 2.32 -10.24
CA ILE A 46 15.93 1.64 -11.00
C ILE A 46 16.64 0.85 -12.10
N SER A 47 16.32 -0.42 -12.27
CA SER A 47 16.98 -1.28 -13.26
C SER A 47 15.99 -2.14 -14.01
N THR A 48 16.26 -2.41 -15.28
CA THR A 48 15.52 -3.40 -16.06
C THR A 48 16.45 -4.28 -16.90
N THR A 49 16.06 -5.54 -17.10
CA THR A 49 16.78 -6.55 -17.89
C THR A 49 15.91 -7.28 -18.91
N GLY A 50 14.62 -6.91 -19.04
CA GLY A 50 13.66 -7.61 -19.86
C GLY A 50 12.57 -6.70 -20.45
N THR A 51 11.51 -7.31 -20.97
CA THR A 51 10.36 -6.58 -21.53
C THR A 51 9.82 -5.60 -20.51
N THR A 52 9.87 -4.31 -20.84
CA THR A 52 9.47 -3.20 -19.97
C THR A 52 8.66 -2.22 -20.78
N ASP A 53 7.53 -1.80 -20.24
CA ASP A 53 6.72 -0.73 -20.76
C ASP A 53 6.16 0.05 -19.57
N ILE A 54 6.56 1.31 -19.44
CA ILE A 54 6.18 2.18 -18.33
C ILE A 54 5.42 3.37 -18.89
N VAL A 55 4.23 3.60 -18.36
CA VAL A 55 3.41 4.77 -18.69
C VAL A 55 3.44 5.72 -17.49
N GLY A 56 4.08 6.87 -17.64
CA GLY A 56 4.27 7.86 -16.58
C GLY A 56 5.74 8.14 -16.27
N ASN A 57 5.97 9.11 -15.38
CA ASN A 57 7.32 9.54 -15.05
C ASN A 57 7.99 8.58 -14.06
N ILE A 58 9.30 8.44 -14.19
CA ILE A 58 10.12 7.74 -13.20
C ILE A 58 11.20 8.66 -12.67
N GLY A 59 11.65 8.45 -11.45
CA GLY A 59 12.77 9.24 -10.95
C GLY A 59 13.53 8.63 -9.79
N ILE A 60 14.77 9.09 -9.64
CA ILE A 60 15.62 8.74 -8.51
C ILE A 60 16.25 9.95 -7.83
N SER A 61 16.38 9.90 -6.50
CA SER A 61 17.17 10.87 -5.71
C SER A 61 17.41 10.34 -4.30
N PRO A 62 18.62 10.48 -3.72
CA PRO A 62 19.73 11.33 -4.17
C PRO A 62 20.67 10.66 -5.19
N ALA A 63 20.41 9.43 -5.60
CA ALA A 63 21.23 8.75 -6.61
C ALA A 63 21.22 9.49 -7.97
N SER A 64 22.35 9.41 -8.68
CA SER A 64 22.54 9.95 -10.03
C SER A 64 21.94 9.05 -11.11
N ALA A 65 21.71 9.61 -12.30
CA ALA A 65 21.14 8.93 -13.46
C ALA A 65 21.87 7.63 -13.84
N THR A 66 23.14 7.49 -13.48
CA THR A 66 23.95 6.27 -13.66
C THR A 66 23.39 5.04 -12.93
N PHE A 67 22.54 5.23 -11.92
CA PHE A 67 21.83 4.15 -11.21
C PHE A 67 20.48 3.80 -11.85
N ILE A 68 20.16 4.41 -12.99
CA ILE A 68 19.06 4.01 -13.86
C ILE A 68 19.63 3.14 -14.99
N THR A 69 19.57 1.81 -14.83
CA THR A 69 20.28 0.87 -15.72
C THR A 69 19.33 0.08 -16.60
N GLY A 70 19.75 -0.22 -17.84
CA GLY A 70 18.94 -0.98 -18.81
C GLY A 70 17.92 -0.16 -19.60
N PHE A 71 17.78 1.14 -19.34
CA PHE A 71 16.79 2.00 -20.00
C PHE A 71 17.25 2.66 -21.29
N GLY A 72 18.55 2.63 -21.62
CA GLY A 72 19.08 3.32 -22.81
C GLY A 72 18.74 4.82 -22.80
N LEU A 73 19.08 5.50 -21.70
CA LEU A 73 18.71 6.90 -21.47
C LEU A 73 19.27 7.83 -22.55
N ILE A 74 18.40 8.69 -23.07
CA ILE A 74 18.78 9.80 -23.95
C ILE A 74 18.39 11.08 -23.25
N ALA A 75 19.37 11.86 -22.82
CA ALA A 75 19.13 13.16 -22.20
C ALA A 75 18.44 14.11 -23.17
N ASP A 76 17.44 14.84 -22.69
CA ASP A 76 16.82 15.92 -23.43
C ASP A 76 17.81 17.09 -23.62
N ALA A 77 17.57 17.96 -24.61
CA ALA A 77 18.42 19.12 -24.89
C ALA A 77 18.61 20.05 -23.68
N SER A 78 17.64 20.11 -22.77
CA SER A 78 17.72 20.87 -21.51
C SER A 78 18.61 20.22 -20.44
N ASN A 79 18.91 18.92 -20.57
CA ASN A 79 19.48 18.07 -19.52
C ASN A 79 18.69 18.04 -18.21
N GLN A 80 17.40 18.44 -18.22
CA GLN A 80 16.52 18.39 -17.03
C GLN A 80 15.91 17.01 -16.82
N PHE A 81 15.78 16.21 -17.88
CA PHE A 81 15.27 14.85 -17.85
C PHE A 81 15.87 14.04 -18.99
N SER A 82 15.66 12.72 -18.95
CA SER A 82 15.96 11.79 -20.04
C SER A 82 14.69 11.14 -20.58
N LYS A 83 14.79 10.60 -21.79
CA LYS A 83 13.78 9.74 -22.42
C LYS A 83 14.31 8.32 -22.59
N SER A 84 13.41 7.38 -22.79
CA SER A 84 13.67 5.99 -23.15
C SER A 84 12.54 5.47 -24.03
N SER A 85 12.81 4.53 -24.93
CA SER A 85 11.75 3.83 -25.66
C SER A 85 10.88 2.93 -24.78
N LEU A 86 11.30 2.66 -23.54
CA LEU A 86 10.59 1.83 -22.56
C LEU A 86 9.69 2.66 -21.63
N VAL A 87 9.74 4.00 -21.74
CA VAL A 87 9.05 4.91 -20.83
C VAL A 87 8.25 5.94 -21.65
N SER A 88 6.94 5.79 -21.65
CA SER A 88 6.00 6.83 -22.10
C SER A 88 5.82 7.88 -21.01
N GLY A 89 6.89 8.64 -20.77
CA GLY A 89 7.03 9.64 -19.73
C GLY A 89 8.43 10.24 -19.69
N GLN A 90 8.75 10.96 -18.62
CA GLN A 90 10.07 11.56 -18.41
C GLN A 90 10.81 10.83 -17.28
N ILE A 91 12.11 10.71 -17.45
CA ILE A 91 13.01 10.07 -16.50
C ILE A 91 13.80 11.16 -15.81
N TYR A 92 13.75 11.22 -14.48
CA TYR A 92 14.38 12.27 -13.67
C TYR A 92 15.44 11.69 -12.73
N ALA A 93 16.51 12.45 -12.48
CA ALA A 93 17.60 12.04 -11.58
C ALA A 93 18.19 13.25 -10.84
N ALA A 94 18.86 13.01 -9.71
CA ALA A 94 19.36 14.07 -8.84
C ALA A 94 20.50 14.92 -9.45
N ASP A 95 21.21 14.39 -10.44
CA ASP A 95 22.35 15.03 -11.12
C ASP A 95 21.97 15.77 -12.41
N TYR A 96 20.68 15.83 -12.74
CA TYR A 96 20.19 16.64 -13.86
C TYR A 96 20.18 18.14 -13.57
N THR A 97 20.02 18.94 -14.62
CA THR A 97 20.04 20.40 -14.49
C THR A 97 18.81 20.93 -13.73
N PRO A 98 18.93 22.06 -13.01
CA PRO A 98 17.78 22.69 -12.37
C PRO A 98 16.61 22.94 -13.33
N PRO A 99 15.35 22.78 -12.86
CA PRO A 99 14.92 22.61 -11.47
C PRO A 99 14.86 21.16 -10.95
N THR A 100 15.31 20.17 -11.73
CA THR A 100 15.10 18.75 -11.44
C THR A 100 15.59 18.28 -10.06
N PRO A 101 16.78 18.66 -9.57
CA PRO A 101 17.25 18.20 -8.26
C PRO A 101 16.30 18.60 -7.11
N VAL A 102 15.67 19.77 -7.20
CA VAL A 102 14.70 20.26 -6.19
C VAL A 102 13.40 19.47 -6.29
N ILE A 103 12.87 19.30 -7.51
CA ILE A 103 11.65 18.50 -7.76
C ILE A 103 11.83 17.09 -7.18
N MET A 104 12.96 16.45 -7.46
CA MET A 104 13.24 15.09 -6.99
C MET A 104 13.43 15.02 -5.47
N THR A 105 14.06 16.03 -4.85
CA THR A 105 14.21 16.09 -3.40
C THR A 105 12.85 16.22 -2.70
N THR A 106 11.96 17.07 -3.23
CA THR A 106 10.59 17.22 -2.72
C THR A 106 9.79 15.93 -2.89
N ALA A 107 9.83 15.30 -4.06
CA ALA A 107 9.11 14.05 -4.30
C ALA A 107 9.55 12.92 -3.36
N ILE A 108 10.85 12.78 -3.09
CA ILE A 108 11.37 11.78 -2.14
C ILE A 108 10.97 12.11 -0.69
N SER A 109 10.92 13.39 -0.32
CA SER A 109 10.42 13.81 0.99
C SER A 109 8.94 13.49 1.15
N ASP A 110 8.13 13.78 0.14
CA ASP A 110 6.68 13.50 0.16
C ASP A 110 6.42 11.99 0.20
N MET A 111 7.20 11.19 -0.53
CA MET A 111 7.16 9.72 -0.43
C MET A 111 7.47 9.23 0.99
N GLN A 112 8.45 9.84 1.68
CA GLN A 112 8.77 9.49 3.07
C GLN A 112 7.64 9.88 4.03
N ILE A 113 6.98 11.02 3.79
CA ILE A 113 5.81 11.45 4.56
C ILE A 113 4.64 10.47 4.36
N ALA A 114 4.33 10.11 3.11
CA ALA A 114 3.30 9.13 2.77
C ALA A 114 3.55 7.76 3.42
N TYR A 115 4.80 7.27 3.38
CA TYR A 115 5.21 6.04 4.07
C TYR A 115 4.98 6.13 5.58
N ASN A 116 5.38 7.25 6.20
CA ASN A 116 5.21 7.46 7.64
C ASN A 116 3.72 7.58 8.03
N ASP A 117 2.90 8.21 7.19
CA ASP A 117 1.44 8.27 7.38
C ASP A 117 0.82 6.87 7.29
N ALA A 118 1.07 6.13 6.21
CA ALA A 118 0.55 4.78 6.01
C ALA A 118 0.98 3.81 7.12
N SER A 119 2.25 3.84 7.51
CA SER A 119 2.78 3.01 8.61
C SER A 119 2.31 3.46 10.00
N GLY A 120 1.99 4.74 10.16
CA GLY A 120 1.51 5.36 11.40
C GLY A 120 0.02 5.19 11.65
N ARG A 121 -0.78 4.71 10.67
CA ARG A 121 -2.20 4.42 10.88
C ARG A 121 -2.38 3.41 12.02
N THR A 122 -3.20 3.78 12.99
CA THR A 122 -3.52 2.97 14.17
C THR A 122 -4.94 2.40 14.05
N LEU A 123 -5.26 1.37 14.85
CA LEU A 123 -6.56 0.67 14.85
C LEU A 123 -6.84 -0.13 13.56
N PRO A 124 -6.07 -1.21 13.29
CA PRO A 124 -6.35 -2.07 12.15
C PRO A 124 -7.71 -2.76 12.29
N ASP A 125 -8.47 -2.79 11.19
CA ASP A 125 -9.70 -3.59 11.07
C ASP A 125 -9.38 -5.09 11.06
N TYR A 126 -8.21 -5.46 10.53
CA TYR A 126 -7.75 -6.83 10.42
C TYR A 126 -6.30 -6.95 10.90
N THR A 127 -6.07 -7.85 11.85
CA THR A 127 -4.73 -8.14 12.41
C THR A 127 -4.36 -9.59 12.17
N GLU A 128 -3.18 -9.83 11.59
CA GLU A 128 -2.64 -11.15 11.27
C GLU A 128 -3.59 -12.03 10.44
N LEU A 129 -4.36 -11.40 9.53
CA LEU A 129 -5.35 -12.09 8.71
C LEU A 129 -4.69 -13.24 7.93
N GLY A 130 -5.29 -14.43 8.01
CA GLY A 130 -4.77 -15.62 7.33
C GLY A 130 -3.39 -16.08 7.81
N ALA A 131 -2.91 -15.59 8.96
CA ALA A 131 -1.53 -15.80 9.42
C ALA A 131 -0.49 -15.46 8.33
N GLY A 132 -0.78 -14.42 7.54
CA GLY A 132 0.06 -13.98 6.43
C GLY A 132 -0.28 -14.62 5.08
N ASN A 133 -1.06 -15.70 5.02
CA ASN A 133 -1.53 -16.26 3.74
C ASN A 133 -2.93 -15.74 3.40
N ILE A 134 -3.02 -14.86 2.41
CA ILE A 134 -4.28 -14.25 1.98
C ILE A 134 -4.77 -14.76 0.61
N GLY A 135 -4.13 -15.80 0.08
CA GLY A 135 -4.53 -16.38 -1.21
C GLY A 135 -5.98 -16.89 -1.18
N GLY A 136 -6.75 -16.57 -2.22
CA GLY A 136 -8.14 -16.96 -2.38
C GLY A 136 -9.14 -16.12 -1.57
N MET A 137 -8.67 -15.15 -0.77
CA MET A 137 -9.54 -14.31 0.05
C MET A 137 -10.17 -13.18 -0.76
N THR A 138 -11.31 -12.68 -0.28
CA THR A 138 -11.90 -11.40 -0.71
C THR A 138 -11.78 -10.40 0.43
N LEU A 139 -11.01 -9.35 0.21
CA LEU A 139 -10.68 -8.33 1.19
C LEU A 139 -11.58 -7.10 1.01
N LYS A 140 -12.24 -6.70 2.10
CA LYS A 140 -13.06 -5.48 2.17
C LYS A 140 -12.18 -4.25 2.44
N PRO A 141 -12.70 -3.03 2.21
CA PRO A 141 -11.96 -1.81 2.53
C PRO A 141 -11.52 -1.80 4.00
N GLY A 142 -10.39 -1.17 4.28
CA GLY A 142 -9.90 -1.03 5.66
C GLY A 142 -8.38 -1.06 5.81
N LEU A 143 -7.96 -0.99 7.07
CA LEU A 143 -6.58 -1.08 7.51
C LEU A 143 -6.25 -2.52 7.93
N TYR A 144 -5.23 -3.09 7.28
CA TYR A 144 -4.74 -4.43 7.56
C TYR A 144 -3.33 -4.37 8.13
N LYS A 145 -3.04 -5.22 9.11
CA LYS A 145 -1.74 -5.26 9.77
C LYS A 145 -1.21 -6.68 9.95
N TRP A 146 0.03 -6.89 9.55
CA TRP A 146 0.83 -8.08 9.82
C TRP A 146 2.19 -7.71 10.39
N SER A 147 2.58 -8.40 11.46
CA SER A 147 3.95 -8.41 12.01
C SER A 147 4.86 -9.40 11.27
N THR A 148 4.29 -10.21 10.39
CA THR A 148 4.95 -11.25 9.60
C THR A 148 4.95 -10.92 8.11
N ALA A 149 5.57 -11.79 7.31
CA ALA A 149 5.47 -11.73 5.86
C ALA A 149 4.05 -12.10 5.38
N VAL A 150 3.64 -11.52 4.26
CA VAL A 150 2.38 -11.85 3.58
C VAL A 150 2.67 -12.57 2.28
N ILE A 151 1.91 -13.63 1.99
CA ILE A 151 2.01 -14.42 0.77
C ILE A 151 0.65 -14.48 0.04
N ILE A 152 0.72 -14.46 -1.29
CA ILE A 152 -0.43 -14.59 -2.20
C ILE A 152 -0.17 -15.77 -3.16
N PRO A 153 -0.38 -17.03 -2.70
CA PRO A 153 -0.15 -18.23 -3.51
C PRO A 153 -1.29 -18.53 -4.51
N SER A 154 -2.45 -17.92 -4.31
CA SER A 154 -3.62 -17.91 -5.19
C SER A 154 -4.17 -16.49 -5.29
N ASP A 155 -4.96 -16.19 -6.33
CA ASP A 155 -5.50 -14.84 -6.53
C ASP A 155 -6.22 -14.32 -5.28
N VAL A 156 -6.09 -13.03 -5.02
CA VAL A 156 -6.82 -12.32 -3.96
C VAL A 156 -7.72 -11.27 -4.60
N THR A 157 -8.91 -11.06 -4.04
CA THR A 157 -9.84 -10.04 -4.54
C THR A 157 -9.95 -8.89 -3.57
N LEU A 158 -9.85 -7.65 -4.05
CA LEU A 158 -10.26 -6.46 -3.32
C LEU A 158 -11.65 -6.06 -3.80
N LEU A 159 -12.62 -6.06 -2.88
CA LEU A 159 -14.01 -5.80 -3.20
C LEU A 159 -14.54 -4.60 -2.43
N GLY A 160 -14.88 -3.55 -3.17
CA GLY A 160 -15.53 -2.34 -2.66
C GLY A 160 -15.88 -1.40 -3.79
N ASN A 161 -16.20 -0.15 -3.48
CA ASN A 161 -16.58 0.88 -4.44
C ASN A 161 -15.37 1.76 -4.86
N SER A 162 -15.62 2.77 -5.70
CA SER A 162 -14.58 3.64 -6.26
C SER A 162 -13.95 4.63 -5.27
N THR A 163 -14.53 4.81 -4.09
CA THR A 163 -14.06 5.72 -3.03
C THR A 163 -13.45 4.99 -1.84
N ASP A 164 -13.61 3.68 -1.77
CA ASP A 164 -13.08 2.86 -0.69
C ASP A 164 -11.55 2.80 -0.73
N ILE A 165 -10.94 2.68 0.45
CA ILE A 165 -9.49 2.69 0.66
C ILE A 165 -9.02 1.38 1.30
N TRP A 166 -7.86 0.90 0.86
CA TRP A 166 -7.12 -0.21 1.47
C TRP A 166 -5.74 0.26 1.89
N ILE A 167 -5.35 -0.02 3.13
CA ILE A 167 -3.98 0.18 3.60
C ILE A 167 -3.47 -1.13 4.18
N PHE A 168 -2.40 -1.66 3.59
CA PHE A 168 -1.75 -2.89 4.04
C PHE A 168 -0.43 -2.55 4.73
N GLN A 169 -0.36 -2.75 6.05
CA GLN A 169 0.88 -2.63 6.83
C GLN A 169 1.52 -4.01 7.00
N ILE A 170 2.66 -4.24 6.36
CA ILE A 170 3.38 -5.51 6.38
C ILE A 170 4.77 -5.28 6.98
N ALA A 171 5.06 -5.89 8.12
CA ALA A 171 6.35 -5.68 8.81
C ALA A 171 7.52 -6.42 8.14
N GLN A 172 7.25 -7.33 7.21
CA GLN A 172 8.25 -8.04 6.43
C GLN A 172 7.92 -7.95 4.93
N THR A 173 8.17 -9.02 4.17
CA THR A 173 7.96 -9.08 2.73
C THR A 173 6.50 -9.33 2.34
N LEU A 174 6.12 -8.83 1.16
CA LEU A 174 4.97 -9.32 0.41
C LEU A 174 5.50 -10.18 -0.74
N ASP A 175 5.01 -11.42 -0.84
CA ASP A 175 5.32 -12.32 -1.95
C ASP A 175 4.04 -12.68 -2.71
N ILE A 176 4.06 -12.51 -4.03
CA ILE A 176 2.97 -12.87 -4.92
C ILE A 176 3.50 -13.97 -5.83
N SER A 177 2.92 -15.16 -5.71
CA SER A 177 3.33 -16.30 -6.53
C SER A 177 3.15 -16.02 -8.02
N SER A 178 3.98 -16.65 -8.85
CA SER A 178 3.95 -16.46 -10.30
C SER A 178 2.55 -16.69 -10.89
N GLY A 179 2.11 -15.77 -11.73
CA GLY A 179 0.80 -15.82 -12.38
C GLY A 179 -0.38 -15.65 -11.44
N LYS A 180 -0.19 -15.00 -10.27
CA LYS A 180 -1.27 -14.60 -9.37
C LYS A 180 -1.57 -13.12 -9.43
N HIS A 181 -2.83 -12.81 -9.16
CA HIS A 181 -3.40 -11.50 -9.38
C HIS A 181 -4.04 -10.95 -8.10
N ILE A 182 -3.90 -9.63 -7.93
CA ILE A 182 -4.78 -8.85 -7.05
C ILE A 182 -5.92 -8.34 -7.93
N ILE A 183 -7.12 -8.90 -7.76
CA ILE A 183 -8.28 -8.63 -8.59
C ILE A 183 -9.08 -7.49 -7.96
N LEU A 184 -9.37 -6.44 -8.73
CA LEU A 184 -10.19 -5.32 -8.29
C LEU A 184 -11.64 -5.51 -8.74
N GLN A 185 -12.59 -5.52 -7.79
CA GLN A 185 -14.01 -5.75 -8.07
C GLN A 185 -14.89 -4.69 -7.40
N GLY A 186 -16.06 -4.42 -7.99
CA GLY A 186 -17.06 -3.49 -7.41
C GLY A 186 -16.81 -2.01 -7.69
N GLY A 187 -15.78 -1.67 -8.48
CA GLY A 187 -15.41 -0.30 -8.82
C GLY A 187 -14.14 0.20 -8.13
N VAL A 188 -13.43 -0.66 -7.41
CA VAL A 188 -12.14 -0.34 -6.77
C VAL A 188 -11.15 0.26 -7.77
N GLN A 189 -10.51 1.34 -7.37
CA GLN A 189 -9.45 2.01 -8.13
C GLN A 189 -8.10 1.71 -7.50
N SER A 190 -7.08 1.44 -8.32
CA SER A 190 -5.72 1.14 -7.84
C SER A 190 -5.11 2.27 -7.01
N LYS A 191 -5.43 3.53 -7.33
CA LYS A 191 -4.97 4.72 -6.61
C LYS A 191 -5.43 4.79 -5.14
N ASN A 192 -6.38 3.94 -4.74
CA ASN A 192 -6.90 3.87 -3.38
C ASN A 192 -6.30 2.71 -2.56
N ILE A 193 -5.29 2.01 -3.11
CA ILE A 193 -4.67 0.85 -2.48
C ILE A 193 -3.23 1.20 -2.13
N PHE A 194 -2.93 1.19 -0.83
CA PHE A 194 -1.61 1.54 -0.32
C PHE A 194 -0.95 0.32 0.32
N LEU A 195 0.22 -0.04 -0.16
CA LEU A 195 1.04 -1.12 0.40
C LEU A 195 2.25 -0.53 1.11
N ASN A 196 2.36 -0.82 2.41
CA ASN A 196 3.47 -0.39 3.25
C ASN A 196 4.19 -1.62 3.81
N SER A 197 5.19 -2.11 3.07
CA SER A 197 6.09 -3.17 3.51
C SER A 197 7.41 -2.61 4.03
N HIS A 198 7.94 -3.15 5.13
CA HIS A 198 9.30 -2.83 5.56
C HIS A 198 10.33 -3.56 4.69
N PRO A 199 11.22 -2.85 3.97
CA PRO A 199 12.34 -3.49 3.31
C PRO A 199 13.30 -4.06 4.35
N PHE A 200 13.95 -5.19 4.03
CA PHE A 200 14.99 -5.79 4.86
C PHE A 200 15.94 -4.70 5.38
N ARG A 201 16.03 -4.53 6.70
CA ARG A 201 17.23 -3.94 7.29
C ARG A 201 18.33 -4.97 7.07
N HIS A 202 19.18 -4.75 6.07
CA HIS A 202 20.49 -5.39 6.03
C HIS A 202 21.33 -4.89 7.20
#